data_AF-A0AB37J8B0-F1
#
_entry.id   AF-A0AB37J8B0-F1
#
_cell.length_a   1.000
_cell.length_b   1.000
_cell.length_c   1.000
_cell.angle_alpha   90.00
_cell.angle_beta   90.00
_cell.angle_gamma   90.00
#
_symmetry.space_group_name_H-M   'P 1'
#
loop_
_entity.id
_entity.type
_entity.pdbx_description
1 polymer ?
#
loop_
_entity_poly.entity_id
_entity_poly.type
_entity_poly.pdbx_seq_one_letter_code
_entity_poly.pdbx_strand_id
1 'polypeptide(L)' 'MALYIQYIKTVIVREIEEFDVPVLNMGPVGKDAHQWTERLDVNYAFETLLDMLPKCIEKLLVSNKITQA' A
#
# COMPACT_ATOMS: atom_id res chain seq x y z
N MET A 1 -2.45 -21.57 8.09
CA MET A 1 -2.98 -20.41 7.34
C MET A 1 -2.10 -19.17 7.53
N ALA A 2 -1.92 -18.67 8.75
CA ALA A 2 -1.10 -17.47 9.03
C ALA A 2 0.33 -17.51 8.45
N LEU A 3 1.04 -18.63 8.58
CA LEU A 3 2.40 -18.79 8.04
C LEU A 3 2.47 -18.69 6.50
N TYR A 4 1.43 -19.15 5.79
CA TYR A 4 1.37 -19.09 4.33
C TYR A 4 1.18 -17.67 3.83
N ILE A 5 0.38 -16.87 4.54
CA ILE A 5 0.13 -15.48 4.14
C ILE A 5 1.33 -14.59 4.50
N GLN A 6 1.99 -14.84 5.63
CA GLN A 6 3.29 -14.22 5.92
C GLN A 6 4.34 -14.57 4.86
N TYR A 7 4.36 -15.81 4.37
CA TYR A 7 5.24 -16.22 3.29
C TYR A 7 4.98 -15.45 1.98
N ILE A 8 3.71 -15.32 1.58
CA ILE A 8 3.33 -14.53 0.39
C ILE A 8 3.77 -13.06 0.54
N LYS A 9 3.54 -12.45 1.70
CA LYS A 9 3.98 -11.08 1.98
C LYS A 9 5.50 -10.93 1.85
N THR A 10 6.25 -11.88 2.38
CA THR A 10 7.72 -11.87 2.30
C THR A 10 8.21 -12.08 0.86
N VAL A 11 7.55 -12.92 0.05
CA VAL A 11 7.91 -13.12 -1.36
C VAL A 11 7.69 -11.85 -2.17
N ILE A 12 6.52 -11.21 -2.04
CA ILE A 12 6.20 -9.98 -2.77
C ILE A 12 7.19 -8.85 -2.46
N VAL A 13 7.58 -8.69 -1.19
CA VAL A 13 8.57 -7.67 -0.81
C VAL A 13 9.92 -7.91 -1.47
N ARG A 14 10.41 -9.16 -1.48
CA ARG A 14 11.71 -9.48 -2.09
C ARG A 14 11.72 -9.28 -3.61
N GLU A 15 10.64 -9.66 -4.29
CA GLU A 15 10.53 -9.47 -5.75
C GLU A 15 10.47 -7.97 -6.11
N ILE A 16 9.82 -7.16 -5.28
CA ILE A 16 9.78 -5.70 -5.45
C ILE A 16 11.15 -5.07 -5.15
N GLU A 17 11.93 -5.59 -4.19
CA GLU A 17 13.28 -5.10 -3.91
C GLU A 17 14.25 -5.31 -5.09
N GLU A 18 14.08 -6.38 -5.87
CA GLU A 18 14.84 -6.61 -7.10
C GLU A 18 14.41 -5.69 -8.26
N PHE A 19 13.25 -5.04 -8.13
CA PHE A 19 12.72 -4.12 -9.12
C PHE A 19 13.21 -2.69 -8.85
N ASP A 20 14.21 -2.23 -9.62
CA ASP A 20 14.90 -0.95 -9.45
C ASP A 20 14.04 0.27 -9.89
N VAL A 21 12.93 0.49 -9.20
CA VAL A 21 12.05 1.66 -9.36
C VAL A 21 11.58 2.15 -7.98
N PRO A 22 11.22 3.44 -7.84
CA PRO A 22 10.65 3.94 -6.59
C PRO A 22 9.29 3.29 -6.31
N VAL A 23 9.16 2.64 -5.15
CA VAL A 23 7.92 1.97 -4.70
C VAL A 23 7.42 2.61 -3.41
N LEU A 24 6.10 2.76 -3.30
CA LEU A 24 5.42 3.25 -2.11
C LEU A 24 4.31 2.27 -1.70
N ASN A 25 4.36 1.79 -0.46
CA ASN A 25 3.25 1.03 0.14
C ASN A 25 2.23 1.99 0.75
N MET A 26 0.97 1.91 0.32
CA MET A 26 -0.14 2.70 0.85
C MET A 26 -1.35 1.79 1.06
N GLY A 27 -1.97 1.87 2.24
CA GLY A 27 -3.09 1.03 2.60
C GLY A 27 -3.74 1.46 3.91
N PRO A 28 -4.82 0.77 4.32
CA PRO A 28 -5.57 1.15 5.51
C PRO A 28 -4.84 0.79 6.80
N VAL A 29 -5.22 1.43 7.90
CA VAL A 29 -4.70 1.11 9.23
C VAL A 29 -5.42 -0.11 9.79
N GLY A 30 -4.64 -1.08 10.25
CA GLY A 30 -5.18 -2.31 10.83
C GLY A 30 -4.18 -3.03 11.73
N LYS A 31 -4.62 -4.13 12.33
CA LYS A 31 -3.80 -5.03 13.16
C LYS A 31 -4.17 -6.47 12.88
N ASP A 32 -3.23 -7.37 13.18
CA ASP A 32 -3.40 -8.81 13.07
C ASP A 32 -3.83 -9.26 11.67
N ALA A 33 -3.25 -8.62 10.64
CA ALA A 33 -3.49 -8.97 9.25
C ALA A 33 -3.33 -10.49 9.05
N HIS A 34 -4.28 -11.09 8.33
CA HIS A 34 -4.27 -12.50 7.97
C HIS A 34 -4.51 -13.48 9.14
N GLN A 35 -5.02 -12.97 10.26
CA GLN A 35 -5.58 -13.74 11.36
C GLN A 35 -7.11 -13.66 11.34
N TRP A 36 -7.79 -14.61 11.96
CA TRP A 36 -9.26 -14.53 12.11
C TRP A 36 -9.70 -13.37 13.02
N THR A 37 -8.78 -12.85 13.85
CA THR A 37 -8.94 -11.66 14.69
C THR A 37 -8.44 -10.38 14.03
N GLU A 38 -8.26 -10.39 12.71
CA GLU A 38 -7.84 -9.20 11.95
C GLU A 38 -8.76 -8.01 12.26
N ARG A 39 -8.15 -6.85 12.47
CA ARG A 39 -8.84 -5.60 12.79
C ARG A 39 -8.48 -4.56 11.74
N LEU A 40 -9.49 -3.86 11.26
CA LEU A 40 -9.37 -2.77 10.30
C LEU A 40 -10.04 -1.53 10.89
N ASP A 41 -9.37 -0.38 10.81
CA ASP A 41 -10.03 0.90 11.05
C ASP A 41 -10.89 1.23 9.82
N VAL A 42 -12.20 1.05 9.96
CA VAL A 42 -13.15 1.21 8.85
C VAL A 42 -13.27 2.65 8.37
N ASN A 43 -13.22 3.62 9.28
CA ASN A 43 -13.29 5.04 8.91
C ASN A 43 -12.03 5.43 8.13
N TYR A 44 -10.86 4.98 8.60
CA TYR A 44 -9.63 5.20 7.86
C TYR A 44 -9.66 4.49 6.49
N ALA A 45 -10.13 3.25 6.42
CA ALA A 45 -10.11 2.46 5.18
C ALA A 45 -11.06 2.98 4.11
N PHE A 46 -12.28 3.38 4.48
CA PHE A 46 -13.35 3.71 3.54
C PHE A 46 -13.65 5.20 3.43
N GLU A 47 -13.02 6.06 4.23
CA GLU A 47 -13.14 7.51 4.11
C GLU A 47 -11.76 8.12 3.86
N THR A 48 -10.90 8.15 4.89
CA THR A 48 -9.60 8.84 4.83
C THR A 48 -8.70 8.32 3.70
N LEU A 49 -8.55 7.00 3.57
CA LEU A 49 -7.70 6.40 2.54
C LEU A 49 -8.27 6.65 1.14
N LEU A 50 -9.59 6.56 0.96
CA LEU A 50 -10.23 6.82 -0.33
C LEU A 50 -10.07 8.29 -0.75
N ASP A 51 -10.09 9.22 0.19
CA ASP A 51 -9.83 10.64 -0.08
C ASP A 51 -8.35 10.95 -0.34
N MET A 52 -7.44 10.21 0.31
CA MET A 52 -5.99 10.41 0.19
C MET A 52 -5.40 9.78 -1.08
N LEU A 53 -5.95 8.65 -1.54
CA LEU A 53 -5.38 7.88 -2.65
C LEU A 53 -5.32 8.69 -3.97
N PRO A 54 -6.37 9.39 -4.42
CA PRO A 54 -6.30 10.24 -5.61
C PRO A 54 -5.26 11.35 -5.47
N LYS A 55 -5.20 12.01 -4.31
CA LYS A 55 -4.23 13.09 -4.03
C LYS A 55 -2.78 12.58 -4.09
N CYS A 56 -2.55 11.36 -3.61
CA CYS A 56 -1.26 10.70 -3.68
C CYS A 56 -0.84 10.48 -5.14
N ILE A 57 -1.75 9.90 -5.95
CA ILE A 57 -1.52 9.65 -7.38
C ILE A 57 -1.26 10.96 -8.14
N GLU A 58 -2.06 11.99 -7.92
CA GLU A 58 -1.89 13.30 -8.58
C GLU A 58 -0.53 13.94 -8.26
N LYS A 59 -0.12 13.91 -6.99
CA LYS A 59 1.17 14.47 -6.57
C LYS A 59 2.35 13.70 -7.14
N LEU A 60 2.28 12.37 -7.20
CA LEU A 60 3.39 11.54 -7.64
C LEU A 60 3.49 11.42 -9.17
N LEU A 61 2.35 11.35 -9.87
CA LEU A 61 2.32 11.00 -11.31
C LEU A 61 1.87 12.14 -12.22
N VAL A 62 0.99 13.03 -11.76
CA VAL A 62 0.46 14.12 -12.62
C VAL A 62 1.37 15.34 -12.55
N SER A 63 1.87 15.69 -11.36
CA SER A 63 2.80 16.82 -11.17
C SER A 63 4.16 16.59 -11.83
N ASN A 64 4.52 15.34 -12.13
CA ASN A 64 5.81 14.97 -12.72
C ASN A 64 5.88 15.25 -14.24
N LYS A 65 4.77 15.67 -14.87
CA LYS A 65 4.75 16.11 -16.28
C LYS A 65 5.36 17.50 -16.50
N ILE A 66 5.50 18.31 -15.44
CA ILE A 66 5.98 19.70 -15.55
C ILE A 66 7.51 19.78 -15.50
N THR A 67 8.18 18.82 -14.87
CA THR A 67 9.65 18.83 -14.66
C THR A 67 10.44 18.16 -15.80
N GLN A 68 9.76 17.61 -16.82
CA GLN A 68 10.41 16.97 -17.97
C GLN A 68 10.39 17.85 -19.25
N ALA A 69 10.20 19.17 -19.11
CA ALA A 69 10.27 20.15 -20.20
C ALA A 69 11.52 21.02 -20.11
#